data_AF-A0AAD4SSK6-F1
#
_entry.id   AF-A0AAD4SSK6-F1
#
_cell.length_a   1.000
_cell.length_b   1.000
_cell.length_c   1.000
_cell.angle_alpha   90.00
_cell.angle_beta   90.00
_cell.angle_gamma   90.00
#
_symmetry.space_group_name_H-M   'P 1'
#
loop_
_entity.id
_entity.type
_entity.pdbx_description
1 polymer ?
#
loop_
_entity_poly.entity_id
_entity_poly.type
_entity_poly.pdbx_seq_one_letter_code
_entity_poly.pdbx_strand_id
1 'polypeptide(L)'
;MTEPKLFPINSLLMAFLFAYSASVQLNDPDWYFWLPLYTFASAINLINFGRYKQSQEIQNIARLDLLLGIFLFMKVVIEDYVYELAGFSSMDFGQRVVREKTGSGLVVISMLLQLLSSSDQSTKGNTKKIKVVPRYVNYGMALLVILSYSIPLVFFVFLKGEIEDLRR
;
A
#
# COMPACT_ATOMS: atom_id res chain seq x y z
N MET A 1 -25.45 11.07 14.59
CA MET A 1 -24.57 11.00 13.40
C MET A 1 -23.43 10.05 13.69
N THR A 2 -23.53 8.82 13.19
CA THR A 2 -22.47 7.82 13.27
C THR A 2 -21.28 8.30 12.46
N GLU A 3 -20.11 8.49 13.10
CA GLU A 3 -18.90 8.81 12.34
C GLU A 3 -18.67 7.73 11.27
N PRO A 4 -18.40 8.14 10.03
CA PRO A 4 -18.27 7.19 8.94
C PRO A 4 -17.11 6.24 9.22
N LYS A 5 -17.37 4.94 9.14
CA LYS A 5 -16.37 3.85 9.29
C LYS A 5 -15.39 3.79 8.09
N LEU A 6 -15.02 4.95 7.54
CA LEU A 6 -14.21 5.10 6.32
C LEU A 6 -12.83 4.47 6.49
N PHE A 7 -12.10 4.80 7.55
CA PHE A 7 -10.74 4.30 7.74
C PHE A 7 -10.64 2.78 7.87
N PRO A 8 -11.47 2.10 8.70
CA PRO A 8 -11.50 0.64 8.71
C PRO A 8 -11.76 0.05 7.32
N ILE A 9 -12.78 0.54 6.60
CA ILE A 9 -13.13 0.02 5.27
C ILE A 9 -11.95 0.21 4.29
N ASN A 10 -11.32 1.38 4.29
CA ASN A 10 -10.17 1.65 3.43
C ASN A 10 -8.95 0.79 3.81
N SER A 11 -8.74 0.56 5.11
CA SER A 11 -7.73 -0.38 5.63
C SER A 11 -7.98 -1.80 5.11
N LEU A 12 -9.22 -2.27 5.17
CA LEU A 12 -9.60 -3.58 4.64
C LEU A 12 -9.36 -3.68 3.12
N LEU A 13 -9.73 -2.64 2.37
CA LEU A 13 -9.51 -2.61 0.92
C LEU A 13 -8.01 -2.63 0.57
N MET A 14 -7.16 -1.93 1.31
CA MET A 14 -5.70 -2.04 1.12
C MET A 14 -5.16 -3.41 1.54
N ALA A 15 -5.72 -4.03 2.59
CA ALA A 15 -5.33 -5.38 2.98
C ALA A 15 -5.55 -6.38 1.84
N PHE A 16 -6.71 -6.33 1.19
CA PHE A 16 -7.00 -7.19 0.03
C PHE A 16 -6.10 -6.89 -1.17
N LEU A 17 -5.84 -5.61 -1.45
CA LEU A 17 -4.94 -5.22 -2.53
C LEU A 17 -3.52 -5.77 -2.31
N PHE A 18 -2.98 -5.66 -1.09
CA PHE A 18 -1.66 -6.20 -0.76
C PHE A 18 -1.64 -7.73 -0.76
N ALA A 19 -2.70 -8.39 -0.29
CA ALA A 19 -2.82 -9.84 -0.39
C ALA A 19 -2.81 -10.31 -1.86
N TYR A 20 -3.54 -9.59 -2.73
CA TYR A 20 -3.49 -9.84 -4.17
C TYR A 20 -2.09 -9.61 -4.73
N SER A 21 -1.44 -8.50 -4.37
CA SER A 21 -0.06 -8.18 -4.81
C SER A 21 0.93 -9.27 -4.40
N ALA A 22 0.83 -9.77 -3.15
CA ALA A 22 1.60 -10.90 -2.66
C ALA A 22 1.39 -12.16 -3.50
N SER A 23 0.14 -12.46 -3.86
CA SER A 23 -0.19 -13.64 -4.66
C SER A 23 0.38 -13.59 -6.08
N VAL A 24 0.36 -12.42 -6.72
CA VAL A 24 0.90 -12.24 -8.08
C VAL A 24 2.41 -12.40 -8.09
N GLN A 25 3.06 -11.94 -7.01
CA GLN A 25 4.51 -11.93 -6.89
C GLN A 25 5.15 -13.32 -6.77
N LEU A 26 4.38 -14.36 -6.41
CA LEU A 26 4.87 -15.74 -6.38
C LEU A 26 5.32 -16.24 -7.77
N ASN A 27 4.90 -15.57 -8.85
CA ASN A 27 5.32 -15.89 -10.21
C ASN A 27 6.63 -15.21 -10.61
N ASP A 28 7.17 -14.30 -9.80
CA ASP A 28 8.39 -13.56 -10.09
C ASP A 28 9.63 -14.25 -9.46
N PRO A 29 10.81 -14.20 -10.11
CA PRO A 29 12.02 -14.87 -9.62
C PRO A 29 12.49 -14.34 -8.26
N ASP A 30 12.23 -13.06 -7.94
CA ASP A 30 12.66 -12.46 -6.66
C ASP A 30 11.55 -12.37 -5.61
N TRP A 31 10.55 -13.25 -5.69
CA TRP A 31 9.38 -13.26 -4.80
C TRP A 31 9.72 -13.21 -3.30
N TYR A 32 10.89 -13.71 -2.91
CA TYR A 32 11.32 -13.89 -1.52
C TYR A 32 11.41 -12.60 -0.70
N PHE A 33 11.69 -11.43 -1.30
CA PHE A 33 11.67 -10.15 -0.58
C PHE A 33 10.32 -9.45 -0.66
N TRP A 34 9.64 -9.60 -1.79
CA TRP A 34 8.39 -8.91 -2.07
C TRP A 34 7.18 -9.57 -1.40
N LEU A 35 7.18 -10.90 -1.30
CA LEU A 35 6.12 -11.64 -0.63
C LEU A 35 6.02 -11.27 0.86
N PRO A 36 7.10 -11.26 1.67
CA PRO A 36 7.05 -10.80 3.05
C PRO A 36 6.54 -9.36 3.17
N LEU A 37 7.02 -8.43 2.31
CA LEU A 37 6.59 -7.04 2.31
C LEU A 37 5.07 -6.93 2.16
N TYR A 38 4.51 -7.50 1.08
CA TYR A 38 3.07 -7.40 0.83
C TYR A 38 2.23 -8.18 1.85
N THR A 39 2.75 -9.29 2.38
CA THR A 39 2.05 -10.09 3.39
C THR A 39 1.95 -9.36 4.72
N PHE A 40 3.04 -8.75 5.20
CA PHE A 40 3.03 -7.95 6.42
C PHE A 40 2.17 -6.69 6.26
N ALA A 41 2.29 -6.00 5.13
CA ALA A 41 1.45 -4.86 4.81
C ALA A 41 -0.05 -5.22 4.83
N SER A 42 -0.40 -6.38 4.26
CA SER A 42 -1.78 -6.91 4.28
C SER A 42 -2.24 -7.20 5.71
N ALA A 43 -1.42 -7.93 6.49
CA ALA A 43 -1.74 -8.31 7.86
C ALA A 43 -1.97 -7.08 8.76
N ILE A 44 -1.10 -6.07 8.67
CA ILE A 44 -1.23 -4.83 9.47
C ILE A 44 -2.51 -4.09 9.11
N ASN A 45 -2.82 -3.96 7.81
CA ASN A 45 -4.05 -3.33 7.35
C ASN A 45 -5.31 -4.11 7.78
N LEU A 46 -5.25 -5.44 7.85
CA LEU A 46 -6.36 -6.28 8.33
C LEU A 46 -6.55 -6.19 9.85
N ILE A 47 -5.47 -6.19 10.62
CA ILE A 47 -5.51 -6.06 12.08
C ILE A 47 -6.10 -4.69 12.47
N ASN A 48 -5.78 -3.63 11.72
CA ASN A 48 -6.30 -2.29 11.98
C ASN A 48 -7.78 -2.11 11.58
N PHE A 49 -8.34 -2.96 10.70
CA PHE A 49 -9.79 -3.00 10.44
C PHE A 49 -10.58 -3.38 11.70
N GLY A 50 -10.09 -4.34 12.48
CA GLY A 50 -10.73 -4.85 13.69
C GLY A 50 -10.69 -3.91 14.91
N ARG A 51 -10.10 -2.71 14.80
CA ARG A 51 -9.94 -1.71 15.88
C ARG A 51 -9.33 -2.25 17.18
N TYR A 52 -8.52 -3.29 17.11
CA TYR A 52 -7.71 -3.70 18.26
C TYR A 52 -6.71 -2.59 18.57
N LYS A 53 -6.50 -2.30 19.86
CA LYS A 53 -5.44 -1.37 20.30
C LYS A 53 -4.13 -1.91 19.74
N GLN A 54 -3.51 -1.17 18.81
CA GLN A 54 -2.28 -1.64 18.17
C GLN A 54 -1.22 -1.82 19.26
N SER A 55 -0.84 -3.07 19.51
CA SER A 55 0.20 -3.41 20.48
C SER A 55 1.52 -2.80 20.04
N GLN A 56 2.45 -2.63 20.99
CA GLN A 56 3.80 -2.16 20.68
C GLN A 56 4.49 -3.06 19.64
N GLU A 57 4.19 -4.36 19.67
CA GLU A 57 4.69 -5.35 18.72
C GLU A 57 4.18 -5.09 17.30
N ILE A 58 2.88 -4.84 17.11
CA ILE A 58 2.32 -4.55 15.78
C ILE A 58 2.87 -3.23 15.24
N GLN A 59 3.14 -2.23 16.10
CA GLN A 59 3.80 -0.99 15.67
C GLN A 59 5.25 -1.24 15.25
N ASN A 60 5.98 -2.11 15.95
CA ASN A 60 7.34 -2.48 15.56
C ASN A 60 7.35 -3.25 14.24
N ILE A 61 6.43 -4.19 14.04
CA ILE A 61 6.27 -4.90 12.75
C ILE A 61 5.96 -3.90 11.63
N ALA A 62 5.06 -2.94 11.85
CA ALA A 62 4.77 -1.89 10.86
C ALA A 62 5.96 -0.98 10.55
N ARG A 63 6.84 -0.70 11.52
CA ARG A 63 8.09 0.03 11.29
C ARG A 63 9.11 -0.79 10.49
N LEU A 64 9.21 -2.09 10.78
CA LEU A 64 10.07 -3.00 10.03
C LEU A 64 9.58 -3.16 8.59
N ASP A 65 8.28 -3.30 8.40
CA ASP A 65 7.64 -3.38 7.08
C ASP A 65 7.81 -2.06 6.30
N LEU A 66 7.68 -0.92 6.96
CA LEU A 66 7.99 0.38 6.39
C LEU A 66 9.46 0.48 5.96
N LEU A 67 10.39 0.03 6.80
CA LEU A 67 11.83 0.06 6.48
C LEU A 67 12.16 -0.88 5.31
N LEU A 68 11.57 -2.07 5.29
CA LEU A 68 11.67 -3.00 4.17
C LEU A 68 11.08 -2.40 2.89
N GLY A 69 9.93 -1.72 2.98
CA GLY A 69 9.30 -1.04 1.87
C GLY A 69 10.15 0.08 1.29
N ILE A 70 10.75 0.91 2.14
CA ILE A 70 11.70 1.96 1.72
C ILE A 70 12.93 1.34 1.06
N PHE A 71 13.50 0.29 1.65
CA PHE A 71 14.67 -0.40 1.10
C PHE A 71 14.38 -0.97 -0.30
N LEU A 72 13.26 -1.67 -0.48
CA LEU A 72 12.86 -2.24 -1.77
C LEU A 72 12.49 -1.16 -2.79
N PHE A 73 11.83 -0.08 -2.36
CA PHE A 73 11.56 1.06 -3.23
C PHE A 73 12.86 1.65 -3.77
N MET A 74 13.85 1.91 -2.91
CA MET A 74 15.15 2.41 -3.33
C MET A 74 15.88 1.45 -4.27
N LYS A 75 15.83 0.12 -3.98
CA LYS A 75 16.38 -0.90 -4.88
C LYS A 75 15.80 -0.78 -6.29
N VAL A 76 14.48 -0.69 -6.40
CA VAL A 76 13.80 -0.61 -7.70
C VAL A 76 14.10 0.72 -8.40
N VAL A 77 14.16 1.83 -7.67
CA VAL A 77 14.55 3.13 -8.23
C VAL A 77 15.97 3.09 -8.80
N ILE A 78 16.91 2.42 -8.11
CA ILE A 78 18.27 2.24 -8.62
C ILE A 78 18.29 1.34 -9.85
N GLU A 79 17.54 0.24 -9.85
CA GLU A 79 17.43 -0.67 -11.00
C GLU A 79 16.84 0.04 -12.24
N ASP A 80 15.76 0.80 -12.05
CA ASP A 80 15.12 1.62 -13.09
C ASP A 80 16.12 2.63 -13.68
N TYR A 81 16.93 3.26 -12.82
CA TYR A 81 17.97 4.20 -13.24
C TYR A 81 19.15 3.54 -13.96
N VAL A 82 19.64 2.39 -13.48
CA VAL A 82 20.84 1.72 -14.00
C VAL A 82 20.57 1.02 -15.33
N TYR A 83 19.40 0.39 -15.48
CA TYR A 83 19.08 -0.41 -16.67
C TYR A 83 18.29 0.37 -17.72
N GLU A 84 17.94 1.63 -17.46
CA GLU A 84 17.17 2.51 -18.36
C GLU A 84 15.88 1.85 -18.93
N LEU A 85 15.27 0.92 -18.17
CA LEU A 85 14.23 0.02 -18.68
C LEU A 85 12.90 0.73 -18.95
N ALA A 86 12.62 1.77 -18.16
CA ALA A 86 11.41 2.56 -18.24
C ALA A 86 11.80 4.02 -18.01
N GLY A 87 11.40 4.93 -18.90
CA GLY A 87 11.49 6.35 -18.57
C GLY A 87 10.81 6.61 -17.22
N PHE A 88 11.29 7.56 -16.42
CA PHE A 88 10.83 7.81 -15.04
C PHE A 88 9.30 7.92 -14.84
N SER A 89 8.54 8.16 -15.91
CA SER A 89 7.07 8.28 -15.96
C SER A 89 6.36 7.20 -16.79
N SER A 90 7.08 6.16 -17.26
CA SER A 90 6.50 5.00 -17.95
C SER A 90 5.58 4.26 -16.97
N MET A 91 4.30 4.18 -17.32
CA MET A 91 3.26 3.52 -16.52
C MET A 91 2.88 2.16 -17.13
N ASP A 92 3.85 1.49 -17.77
CA ASP A 92 3.64 0.15 -18.31
C ASP A 92 3.73 -0.91 -17.22
N PHE A 93 2.58 -1.33 -16.69
CA PHE A 93 2.48 -2.40 -15.68
C PHE A 93 2.85 -3.79 -16.21
N GLY A 94 3.05 -3.95 -17.52
CA GLY A 94 3.70 -5.13 -18.10
C GLY A 94 5.16 -5.26 -17.65
N GLN A 95 5.82 -4.15 -17.35
CA GLN A 95 7.17 -4.14 -16.81
C GLN A 95 7.17 -4.38 -15.31
N ARG A 96 8.03 -5.31 -14.90
CA ARG A 96 8.20 -5.70 -13.50
C ARG A 96 8.61 -4.51 -12.61
N VAL A 97 9.55 -3.68 -13.08
CA VAL A 97 10.07 -2.52 -12.32
C VAL A 97 8.99 -1.50 -11.98
N VAL A 98 8.06 -1.22 -12.90
CA VAL A 98 6.95 -0.27 -12.69
C VAL A 98 5.99 -0.80 -11.62
N ARG A 99 5.64 -2.10 -11.69
CA ARG A 99 4.78 -2.77 -10.71
C ARG A 99 5.41 -2.76 -9.32
N GLU A 100 6.70 -3.12 -9.23
CA GLU A 100 7.44 -3.18 -7.97
C GLU A 100 7.64 -1.79 -7.33
N LYS A 101 7.95 -0.76 -8.13
CA LYS A 101 8.06 0.64 -7.70
C LYS A 101 6.73 1.17 -7.18
N THR A 102 5.66 0.94 -7.93
CA THR A 102 4.31 1.36 -7.55
C THR A 102 3.87 0.64 -6.28
N GLY A 103 4.01 -0.69 -6.23
CA GLY A 103 3.58 -1.50 -5.09
C GLY A 103 4.33 -1.20 -3.80
N SER A 104 5.67 -1.10 -3.85
CA SER A 104 6.46 -0.69 -2.67
C SER A 104 6.12 0.74 -2.20
N GLY A 105 5.93 1.67 -3.13
CA GLY A 105 5.49 3.03 -2.80
C GLY A 105 4.14 3.06 -2.08
N LEU A 106 3.17 2.26 -2.54
CA LEU A 106 1.87 2.12 -1.87
C LEU A 106 1.99 1.52 -0.47
N VAL A 107 2.86 0.52 -0.27
CA VAL A 107 3.13 -0.05 1.07
C VAL A 107 3.69 1.00 2.00
N VAL A 108 4.69 1.78 1.56
CA VAL A 108 5.31 2.85 2.37
C VAL A 108 4.26 3.87 2.82
N ILE A 109 3.44 4.38 1.90
CA ILE A 109 2.39 5.37 2.24
C ILE A 109 1.34 4.76 3.17
N SER A 110 0.92 3.52 2.92
CA SER A 110 -0.02 2.81 3.79
C SER A 110 0.51 2.66 5.21
N MET A 111 1.75 2.19 5.38
CA MET A 111 2.36 2.01 6.71
C MET A 111 2.56 3.33 7.44
N LEU A 112 2.95 4.41 6.75
CA LEU A 112 3.03 5.74 7.34
C LEU A 112 1.68 6.21 7.87
N LEU A 113 0.60 6.08 7.08
CA LEU A 113 -0.75 6.44 7.51
C LEU A 113 -1.22 5.60 8.70
N GLN A 114 -0.91 4.29 8.72
CA GLN A 114 -1.24 3.40 9.83
C GLN A 114 -0.52 3.79 11.13
N LEU A 115 0.78 4.09 11.04
CA LEU A 115 1.59 4.53 12.19
C LEU A 115 1.14 5.91 12.71
N LEU A 116 0.81 6.85 11.82
CA LEU A 116 0.24 8.15 12.19
C LEU A 116 -1.10 8.00 12.92
N SER A 117 -1.96 7.08 12.47
CA SER A 117 -3.25 6.81 13.14
C SER A 117 -3.10 6.29 14.57
N SER A 118 -1.98 5.59 14.84
CA SER A 118 -1.73 4.94 16.13
C SER A 118 -0.95 5.81 17.10
N SER A 119 -0.07 6.68 16.60
CA SER A 119 0.60 7.70 17.41
C SER A 119 -0.41 8.67 18.04
N ASP A 120 -1.38 9.12 17.24
CA ASP A 120 -2.42 10.07 17.69
C ASP A 120 -3.44 9.48 18.66
N GLN A 121 -3.53 8.14 18.73
CA GLN A 121 -4.34 7.43 19.73
C GLN A 121 -3.63 7.32 21.09
N SER A 122 -2.29 7.41 21.14
CA SER A 122 -1.51 7.25 22.38
C SER A 122 -1.54 8.52 23.26
N THR A 123 -1.64 9.70 22.63
CA THR A 123 -1.63 11.02 23.30
C THR A 123 -2.94 11.40 23.99
N LYS A 124 -4.07 10.77 23.64
CA LYS A 124 -5.39 11.05 24.23
C LYS A 124 -5.71 10.10 25.39
N GLY A 125 -4.92 10.20 26.45
CA GLY A 125 -5.24 9.57 27.73
C GLY A 125 -6.48 10.22 28.39
N ASN A 126 -7.34 9.37 28.98
CA ASN A 126 -8.29 9.70 30.05
C ASN A 126 -9.64 10.38 29.79
N THR A 127 -10.28 10.25 28.63
CA THR A 127 -11.75 10.47 28.63
C THR A 127 -12.43 9.57 27.62
N LYS A 128 -13.54 8.93 28.02
CA LYS A 128 -14.48 8.20 27.15
C LYS A 128 -15.01 9.13 26.04
N LYS A 129 -14.19 9.41 25.04
CA LYS A 129 -14.55 10.10 23.80
C LYS A 129 -14.27 9.15 22.66
N ILE A 130 -15.28 9.02 21.81
CA ILE A 130 -15.29 8.23 20.58
C ILE A 130 -13.93 8.36 19.90
N LYS A 131 -13.29 7.24 19.56
CA LYS A 131 -12.01 7.18 18.84
C LYS A 131 -12.18 7.79 17.46
N VAL A 132 -12.03 9.10 17.35
CA VAL A 132 -12.03 9.82 16.07
C VAL A 132 -10.62 9.73 15.51
N VAL A 133 -10.43 8.90 14.48
CA VAL A 133 -9.19 8.89 13.68
C VAL A 133 -9.03 10.29 13.07
N PRO A 134 -7.83 10.87 13.04
CA PRO A 134 -7.63 12.23 12.54
C PRO A 134 -8.14 12.36 11.10
N ARG A 135 -8.82 13.47 10.80
CA ARG A 135 -9.47 13.65 9.50
C ARG A 135 -8.49 13.49 8.33
N TYR A 136 -7.28 14.01 8.45
CA TYR A 136 -6.25 13.90 7.41
C TYR A 136 -5.81 12.45 7.15
N VAL A 137 -5.73 11.60 8.19
CA VAL A 137 -5.42 10.17 8.03
C VAL A 137 -6.56 9.45 7.31
N ASN A 138 -7.82 9.78 7.65
CA ASN A 138 -8.99 9.20 6.97
C ASN A 138 -9.01 9.56 5.48
N TYR A 139 -8.81 10.84 5.15
CA TYR A 139 -8.77 11.29 3.76
C TYR A 139 -7.55 10.75 3.02
N GLY A 140 -6.38 10.72 3.65
CA GLY A 140 -5.16 10.15 3.06
C GLY A 140 -5.34 8.67 2.73
N MET A 141 -5.96 7.90 3.63
CA MET A 141 -6.23 6.49 3.41
C MET A 141 -7.29 6.26 2.32
N ALA A 142 -8.32 7.12 2.24
CA ALA A 142 -9.32 7.06 1.19
C ALA A 142 -8.71 7.38 -0.18
N LEU A 143 -7.90 8.44 -0.26
CA LEU A 143 -7.18 8.82 -1.47
C LEU A 143 -6.24 7.70 -1.91
N LEU A 144 -5.51 7.09 -0.97
CA LEU A 144 -4.61 5.97 -1.25
C LEU A 144 -5.36 4.81 -1.90
N VAL A 145 -6.51 4.40 -1.35
CA VAL A 145 -7.34 3.35 -1.94
C VAL A 145 -7.80 3.74 -3.34
N ILE A 146 -8.36 4.94 -3.53
CA ILE A 146 -8.83 5.39 -4.84
C ILE A 146 -7.70 5.32 -5.86
N LEU A 147 -6.52 5.87 -5.56
CA LEU A 147 -5.38 5.84 -6.46
C LEU A 147 -4.90 4.41 -6.75
N SER A 148 -4.79 3.58 -5.72
CA SER A 148 -4.26 2.22 -5.84
C SER A 148 -5.10 1.32 -6.73
N TYR A 149 -6.42 1.49 -6.73
CA TYR A 149 -7.34 0.74 -7.60
C TYR A 149 -7.51 1.40 -8.98
N SER A 150 -7.46 2.74 -9.05
CA SER A 150 -7.65 3.47 -10.32
C SER A 150 -6.47 3.32 -11.26
N ILE A 151 -5.24 3.35 -10.75
CA ILE A 151 -4.01 3.31 -11.55
C ILE A 151 -3.94 2.02 -12.41
N PRO A 152 -4.11 0.80 -11.84
CA PRO A 152 -4.13 -0.43 -12.64
C PRO A 152 -5.35 -0.52 -13.58
N LEU A 153 -6.49 0.01 -13.15
CA LEU A 153 -7.72 0.01 -13.97
C LEU A 153 -7.53 0.85 -15.22
N VAL A 154 -6.98 2.06 -15.09
CA VAL A 154 -6.70 2.94 -16.24
C VAL A 154 -5.72 2.28 -17.20
N PHE A 155 -4.67 1.65 -16.70
CA PHE A 155 -3.75 0.89 -17.55
C PHE A 155 -4.44 -0.25 -18.30
N PHE A 156 -5.24 -1.06 -17.62
CA PHE A 156 -5.88 -2.22 -18.23
C PHE A 156 -6.97 -1.84 -19.24
N VAL A 157 -7.75 -0.80 -18.94
CA VAL A 157 -8.87 -0.36 -19.80
C VAL A 157 -8.37 0.44 -21.00
N PHE A 158 -7.44 1.38 -20.80
CA PHE A 158 -7.05 2.32 -21.86
C PHE A 158 -5.75 1.91 -22.55
N LEU A 159 -4.68 1.63 -21.80
CA LEU A 159 -3.38 1.36 -22.42
C LEU A 159 -3.29 -0.03 -23.03
N LYS A 160 -3.79 -1.08 -22.35
CA LYS A 160 -3.71 -2.44 -22.88
C LYS A 160 -4.62 -2.66 -24.09
N GLY A 161 -5.81 -2.05 -24.09
CA GLY A 161 -6.76 -2.13 -25.21
C GLY A 161 -6.18 -1.51 -26.49
N GLU A 162 -5.51 -0.37 -26.38
CA GLU A 162 -4.87 0.32 -27.51
C GLU A 162 -3.71 -0.51 -28.11
N ILE A 163 -2.93 -1.19 -27.27
CA ILE A 163 -1.84 -2.08 -27.70
C ILE A 163 -2.37 -3.33 -28.42
N GLU A 164 -3.52 -3.86 -28.00
CA GLU A 164 -4.15 -5.03 -28.65
C GLU A 164 -4.83 -4.66 -29.97
N ASP A 165 -5.45 -3.48 -30.08
CA ASP A 165 -6.07 -3.02 -31.32
C ASP A 165 -5.03 -2.65 -32.39
N LEU A 166 -3.86 -2.10 -32.00
CA LEU A 166 -2.75 -1.84 -32.93
C LEU A 166 -2.07 -3.10 -33.48
N ARG A 167 -2.31 -4.28 -32.88
CA ARG A 167 -1.72 -5.56 -33.30
C ARG A 167 -2.65 -6.37 -34.23
N ARG A 168 -3.92 -5.99 -34.38
CA ARG A 168 -4.84 -6.59 -35.36
C ARG A 168 -4.72 -5.91 -36.72
#